data_AF-A0A453GSI4-F1
#
_entry.id   AF-A0A453GSI4-F1
#
_cell.length_a   1.000
_cell.length_b   1.000
_cell.length_c   1.000
_cell.angle_alpha   90.00
_cell.angle_beta   90.00
_cell.angle_gamma   90.00
#
_symmetry.space_group_name_H-M   'P 1'
#
loop_
_entity.id
_entity.type
_entity.pdbx_description
1 polymer ?
#
loop_
_entity_poly.entity_id
_entity_poly.type
_entity_poly.pdbx_seq_one_letter_code
_entity_poly.pdbx_strand_id
1 'polypeptide(L)' 'MTEQEARQILGISEKTSWEEIVKKYDTMFEKNAKSGSFYLQSKVHRAKECLESIYHDKPDIMN' A
#
# COMPACT_ATOMS: atom_id res chain seq x y z
N MET A 1 1.65 11.90 -1.39
CA MET A 1 1.33 11.41 -0.03
C MET A 1 2.62 11.05 0.66
N THR A 2 2.63 11.05 1.97
CA THR A 2 3.78 10.63 2.77
C THR A 2 3.75 9.12 3.02
N GLU A 3 4.88 8.53 3.44
CA GLU A 3 4.93 7.12 3.87
C GLU A 3 3.88 6.83 4.96
N GLN A 4 3.79 7.74 5.94
CA GLN A 4 2.85 7.61 7.05
C GLN A 4 1.40 7.59 6.58
N GLU A 5 1.02 8.48 5.67
CA GLU A 5 -0.32 8.49 5.08
C GLU A 5 -0.60 7.20 4.31
N ALA A 6 0.35 6.71 3.52
CA ALA A 6 0.21 5.46 2.79
C ALA A 6 0.00 4.26 3.73
N ARG A 7 0.78 4.21 4.82
CA ARG A 7 0.63 3.18 5.86
C ARG A 7 -0.71 3.25 6.57
N GLN A 8 -1.21 4.45 6.87
CA GLN A 8 -2.55 4.64 7.44
C GLN A 8 -3.65 4.17 6.48
N ILE A 9 -3.56 4.50 5.19
CA ILE A 9 -4.53 4.06 4.18
C ILE A 9 -4.60 2.53 4.09
N LEU A 10 -3.46 1.85 4.14
CA LEU A 10 -3.38 0.38 4.09
C LEU A 10 -3.60 -0.29 5.46
N GLY A 11 -3.70 0.50 6.55
CA GLY A 11 -3.88 -0.02 7.91
C GLY A 11 -2.70 -0.87 8.38
N ILE A 12 -1.48 -0.44 8.08
CA ILE A 12 -0.24 -1.16 8.37
C ILE A 12 0.70 -0.32 9.25
N SER A 13 1.63 -0.98 9.94
CA SER A 13 2.68 -0.32 10.73
C SER A 13 4.00 -0.23 9.95
N GLU A 14 4.97 0.53 10.46
CA GLU A 14 6.33 0.61 9.89
C GLU A 14 7.06 -0.73 9.85
N LYS A 15 6.71 -1.67 10.75
CA LYS A 15 7.34 -2.99 10.85
C LYS A 15 6.77 -4.04 9.89
N THR A 16 5.75 -3.67 9.12
CA THR A 16 5.05 -4.57 8.20
C THR A 16 5.96 -4.92 7.04
N SER A 17 6.07 -6.21 6.71
CA SER A 17 6.93 -6.66 5.61
C SER A 17 6.36 -6.26 4.24
N TRP A 18 7.20 -6.25 3.21
CA TRP A 18 6.74 -5.97 1.84
C TRP A 18 5.64 -6.93 1.36
N GLU A 19 5.81 -8.22 1.65
CA GLU A 19 4.83 -9.26 1.32
C GLU A 19 3.46 -8.98 1.97
N GLU A 20 3.46 -8.62 3.26
CA GLU A 20 2.25 -8.27 3.98
C GLU A 20 1.60 -6.99 3.44
N ILE A 21 2.39 -6.00 3.01
CA ILE A 21 1.91 -4.78 2.36
C ILE A 21 1.17 -5.12 1.08
N VAL A 22 1.77 -5.94 0.20
CA VAL A 22 1.16 -6.36 -1.07
C VAL A 22 -0.16 -7.11 -0.82
N LYS A 23 -0.16 -8.06 0.12
CA LYS A 23 -1.36 -8.82 0.48
C LYS A 23 -2.50 -7.93 1.03
N LYS A 24 -2.15 -6.93 1.85
CA LYS A 24 -3.12 -5.95 2.37
C LYS A 24 -3.69 -5.08 1.24
N TYR A 25 -2.81 -4.60 0.36
CA TYR A 25 -3.20 -3.84 -0.83
C TYR A 25 -4.20 -4.62 -1.69
N ASP A 26 -3.88 -5.85 -2.08
CA ASP A 26 -4.74 -6.67 -2.96
C ASP A 26 -6.12 -6.88 -2.36
N THR A 27 -6.17 -7.21 -1.07
CA THR A 27 -7.43 -7.41 -0.33
C THR A 27 -8.29 -6.14 -0.32
N MET A 28 -7.69 -4.98 -0.04
CA MET A 28 -8.40 -3.70 0.01
C MET A 28 -8.84 -3.25 -1.39
N PHE A 29 -7.99 -3.43 -2.39
CA PHE A 29 -8.25 -3.04 -3.77
C PHE A 29 -9.43 -3.84 -4.34
N GLU A 30 -9.43 -5.17 -4.17
CA GLU A 30 -10.53 -6.04 -4.59
C GLU A 30 -11.83 -5.70 -3.86
N LYS A 31 -11.78 -5.50 -2.53
CA LYS A 31 -12.95 -5.11 -1.74
C LYS A 31 -13.55 -3.77 -2.20
N ASN A 32 -12.70 -2.79 -2.49
CA ASN A 32 -13.14 -1.46 -2.94
C ASN A 32 -13.68 -1.46 -4.37
N ALA A 33 -13.13 -2.31 -5.24
CA ALA A 33 -13.66 -2.53 -6.58
C ALA A 33 -15.08 -3.15 -6.50
N LYS A 34 -15.28 -4.15 -5.62
CA LYS A 34 -16.59 -4.78 -5.40
C LYS A 34 -17.63 -3.83 -4.79
N SER A 35 -17.22 -2.90 -3.94
CA SER A 35 -18.11 -1.88 -3.39
C SER A 35 -18.37 -0.71 -4.36
N GLY A 36 -17.71 -0.68 -5.52
CA GLY A 36 -17.89 0.34 -6.55
C GLY A 36 -17.27 1.70 -6.22
N SER A 37 -16.40 1.79 -5.20
CA SER A 37 -15.82 3.07 -4.79
C SER A 37 -14.48 3.35 -5.49
N PHE A 38 -14.56 3.97 -6.67
CA PHE A 38 -13.37 4.35 -7.45
C PHE A 38 -12.41 5.27 -6.68
N TYR A 39 -12.95 6.18 -5.85
CA TYR A 39 -12.14 7.09 -5.03
C TYR A 39 -11.30 6.32 -4.01
N LEU A 40 -11.91 5.37 -3.28
CA LEU A 40 -11.20 4.57 -2.28
C LEU A 40 -10.19 3.63 -2.95
N GLN A 41 -10.57 3.03 -4.08
CA GLN A 41 -9.67 2.20 -4.89
C GLN A 41 -8.44 3.00 -5.34
N SER A 42 -8.64 4.22 -5.85
CA SER A 42 -7.55 5.11 -6.27
C SER A 42 -6.65 5.53 -5.10
N LYS A 43 -7.21 5.72 -3.89
CA LYS A 43 -6.42 6.04 -2.69
C LYS A 43 -5.54 4.87 -2.26
N VAL A 44 -6.09 3.66 -2.23
CA VAL A 44 -5.35 2.43 -1.91
C VAL A 44 -4.25 2.15 -2.92
N HIS A 45 -4.53 2.38 -4.21
CA HIS A 45 -3.53 2.22 -5.27
C HIS A 45 -2.35 3.18 -5.11
N ARG A 46 -2.63 4.47 -4.95
CA ARG A 46 -1.57 5.46 -4.78
C ARG A 46 -0.77 5.26 -3.48
N ALA A 47 -1.39 4.72 -2.42
CA ALA A 47 -0.69 4.33 -1.20
C ALA A 47 0.35 3.23 -1.46
N LYS A 48 0.00 2.23 -2.28
CA LYS A 48 0.95 1.20 -2.70
C LYS A 48 2.10 1.79 -3.50
N GLU A 49 1.83 2.61 -4.52
CA GLU A 49 2.86 3.26 -5.34
C GLU A 49 3.84 4.09 -4.49
N CYS A 50 3.33 4.81 -3.48
CA CYS A 50 4.15 5.57 -2.55
C CYS A 50 5.11 4.68 -1.76
N LEU A 51 4.63 3.53 -1.27
CA LEU A 51 5.49 2.57 -0.57
C LEU A 51 6.45 1.88 -1.53
N GLU A 52 6.02 1.51 -2.74
CA GLU A 52 6.88 0.93 -3.77
C GLU A 52 8.10 1.83 -4.06
N SER A 53 7.90 3.14 -4.24
CA SER A 53 9.01 4.09 -4.45
C SER A 53 10.01 4.05 -3.28
N ILE A 54 9.53 4.04 -2.03
CA ILE A 54 10.39 4.07 -0.84
C ILE A 54 11.17 2.76 -0.67
N TYR A 55 10.56 1.62 -0.98
CA TYR A 55 11.20 0.32 -0.85
C TYR A 55 12.14 0.04 -2.04
N HIS A 56 11.84 0.52 -3.23
CA HIS A 56 12.72 0.40 -4.40
C HIS A 56 13.94 1.32 -4.30
N ASP A 57 13.81 2.50 -3.67
CA ASP A 57 14.92 3.40 -3.38
C ASP A 57 15.78 2.95 -2.18
N LYS A 58 15.38 1.89 -1.47
CA LYS A 58 16.17 1.27 -0.39
C LYS A 58 16.90 0.03 -0.94
N PRO A 59 18.20 0.12 -1.26
CA PRO A 59 18.97 -0.98 -1.86
C PRO A 59 19.16 -2.22 -0.95
N ASP A 60 18.66 -2.21 0.29
CA ASP A 60 18.99 -3.22 1.31
C ASP A 60 17.84 -4.16 1.72
N ILE A 61 16.67 -4.10 1.09
CA ILE A 61 15.51 -4.97 1.45
C ILE A 61 15.20 -6.03 0.38
N MET A 62 16.00 -6.12 -0.68
CA MET A 62 15.97 -7.23 -1.63
C MET A 62 17.27 -8.03 -1.56
N ASN A 63 17.48 -8.75 -0.45
CA ASN A 63 18.41 -9.89 -0.36
C ASN A 63 17.73 -11.02 0.41
#